data_AF-A0A3A9VKT1-F1
#
_entry.id   AF-A0A3A9VKT1-F1
#
_cell.length_a   1.000
_cell.length_b   1.000
_cell.length_c   1.000
_cell.angle_alpha   90.00
_cell.angle_beta   90.00
_cell.angle_gamma   90.00
#
_symmetry.space_group_name_H-M   'P 1'
#
loop_
_entity.id
_entity.type
_entity.pdbx_description
1 polymer ?
#
loop_
_entity_poly.entity_id
_entity_poly.type
_entity_poly.pdbx_seq_one_letter_code
_entity_poly.pdbx_strand_id
1 'polypeptide(L)'
;MYSKNQNSMAQKEIKKDVSFEGLNKFLRQNKKVDWQTINLVDKKVNDTLNWKGLEDNQEDVLKKVKGYQRMVRLLGEDNPKIIKALLKNNIHSAVQIAAMTQKGFIEKSTKIFKNDDEYIIELHKKATAIRSKLLLRYVEYTQNREPHTTQVKTL
;
A
#
# COMPACT_ATOMS: atom_id res chain seq x y z
N MET A 1 -51.40 7.98 24.61
CA MET A 1 -50.74 7.34 25.77
C MET A 1 -49.77 6.28 25.29
N TYR A 2 -48.50 6.45 25.67
CA TYR A 2 -47.41 5.47 25.87
C TYR A 2 -47.24 4.22 24.97
N SER A 3 -46.20 4.31 24.12
CA SER A 3 -44.98 3.46 24.06
C SER A 3 -45.06 1.98 24.48
N LYS A 4 -44.57 1.11 23.59
CA LYS A 4 -43.40 0.27 23.91
C LYS A 4 -42.54 -0.01 22.67
N ASN A 5 -41.35 0.58 22.71
CA ASN A 5 -40.15 0.22 21.97
C ASN A 5 -39.86 -1.28 22.06
N GLN A 6 -39.52 -1.90 20.93
CA GLN A 6 -38.50 -2.95 20.89
C GLN A 6 -37.49 -2.60 19.82
N ASN A 7 -36.40 -2.01 20.30
CA ASN A 7 -35.17 -1.78 19.57
C ASN A 7 -34.25 -2.99 19.80
N SER A 8 -33.34 -3.19 18.85
CA SER A 8 -32.14 -4.04 18.92
C SER A 8 -32.29 -5.55 18.69
N MET A 9 -31.93 -5.98 17.48
CA MET A 9 -30.72 -6.77 17.29
C MET A 9 -30.33 -6.75 15.80
N ALA A 10 -29.88 -5.58 15.34
CA ALA A 10 -29.08 -5.48 14.12
C ALA A 10 -27.70 -6.09 14.42
N GLN A 11 -27.59 -7.40 14.29
CA GLN A 11 -26.29 -8.05 14.14
C GLN A 11 -25.73 -7.55 12.80
N LYS A 12 -24.92 -6.49 12.86
CA LYS A 12 -24.00 -6.14 11.76
C LYS A 12 -23.04 -7.30 11.64
N GLU A 13 -23.38 -8.28 10.80
CA GLU A 13 -22.43 -9.25 10.30
C GLU A 13 -21.26 -8.47 9.70
N ILE A 14 -20.12 -8.50 10.39
CA ILE A 14 -18.86 -8.02 9.84
C ILE A 14 -18.52 -9.02 8.73
N LYS A 15 -19.01 -8.78 7.52
CA LYS A 15 -18.68 -9.61 6.35
C LYS A 15 -17.16 -9.70 6.26
N LYS A 16 -16.63 -10.88 6.55
CA LYS A 16 -15.21 -11.19 6.45
C LYS A 16 -14.81 -11.00 4.99
N ASP A 17 -13.95 -10.02 4.72
CA ASP A 17 -13.49 -9.76 3.35
C ASP A 17 -12.52 -10.86 2.93
N VAL A 18 -13.07 -11.88 2.25
CA VAL A 18 -12.36 -13.09 1.80
C VAL A 18 -11.16 -12.73 0.89
N SER A 19 -11.24 -11.61 0.16
CA SER A 19 -10.21 -11.19 -0.81
C SER A 19 -8.84 -10.88 -0.18
N PHE A 20 -8.82 -10.53 1.12
CA PHE A 20 -7.63 -10.19 1.89
C PHE A 20 -7.34 -11.16 3.03
N GLU A 21 -7.98 -12.33 3.07
CA GLU A 21 -7.78 -13.29 4.14
C GLU A 21 -6.31 -13.74 4.25
N GLY A 22 -5.68 -14.06 3.13
CA GLY A 22 -4.26 -14.44 3.07
C GLY A 22 -3.34 -13.32 3.57
N LEU A 23 -3.55 -12.08 3.11
CA LEU A 23 -2.79 -10.92 3.59
C LEU A 23 -2.97 -10.72 5.10
N ASN A 24 -4.21 -10.76 5.59
CA ASN A 24 -4.48 -10.57 7.02
C ASN A 24 -3.84 -11.68 7.86
N LYS A 25 -3.86 -12.93 7.38
CA LYS A 25 -3.18 -14.05 8.04
C LYS A 25 -1.67 -13.82 8.09
N PHE A 26 -1.07 -13.47 6.96
CA PHE A 26 0.35 -13.20 6.85
C PHE A 26 0.81 -12.07 7.79
N LEU A 27 0.12 -10.92 7.80
CA LEU A 27 0.43 -9.81 8.68
C LEU A 27 0.30 -10.18 10.17
N ARG A 28 -0.67 -11.04 10.53
CA ARG A 28 -0.82 -11.55 11.90
C ARG A 28 0.28 -12.52 12.31
N GLN A 29 0.83 -13.28 11.38
CA GLN A 29 1.96 -14.20 11.64
C GLN A 29 3.28 -13.44 11.78
N ASN A 30 3.40 -12.30 11.10
CA ASN A 30 4.62 -11.50 11.01
C ASN A 30 4.48 -10.14 11.74
N LYS A 31 3.82 -10.12 12.90
CA LYS A 31 3.50 -8.86 13.66
C LYS A 31 4.71 -8.03 14.07
N LYS A 32 5.87 -8.66 14.24
CA LYS A 32 7.11 -8.00 14.68
C LYS A 32 7.92 -7.41 13.52
N VAL A 33 7.47 -7.63 12.29
CA VAL A 33 8.14 -7.07 11.11
C VAL A 33 7.81 -5.59 11.01
N ASP A 34 8.85 -4.78 10.90
CA ASP A 34 8.75 -3.38 10.51
C ASP A 34 8.49 -3.31 9.00
N TRP A 35 7.28 -2.90 8.61
CA TRP A 35 6.87 -2.85 7.22
C TRP A 35 7.41 -1.61 6.51
N GLN A 36 7.83 -0.58 7.25
CA GLN A 36 8.48 0.60 6.67
C GLN A 36 9.82 0.22 6.05
N THR A 37 10.61 -0.60 6.74
CA THR A 37 12.03 -0.79 6.39
C THR A 37 12.35 -2.11 5.71
N ILE A 38 11.57 -3.18 5.94
CA ILE A 38 11.88 -4.51 5.40
C ILE A 38 12.10 -4.51 3.88
N ASN A 39 13.08 -5.26 3.39
CA ASN A 39 13.34 -5.39 1.95
C ASN A 39 12.72 -6.66 1.36
N LEU A 40 11.47 -6.57 0.88
CA LEU A 40 10.77 -7.69 0.25
C LEU A 40 11.26 -8.02 -1.18
N VAL A 41 12.25 -7.31 -1.70
CA VAL A 41 12.92 -7.66 -2.97
C VAL A 41 13.98 -8.73 -2.73
N ASP A 42 14.60 -8.74 -1.55
CA ASP A 42 15.58 -9.75 -1.17
C ASP A 42 14.88 -11.09 -0.90
N LYS A 43 15.26 -12.11 -1.66
CA LYS A 43 14.74 -13.47 -1.50
C LYS A 43 15.05 -14.03 -0.11
N LYS A 44 16.26 -13.78 0.43
CA LYS A 44 16.66 -14.27 1.75
C LYS A 44 15.76 -13.70 2.84
N VAL A 45 15.39 -12.42 2.73
CA VAL A 45 14.45 -11.79 3.65
C VAL A 45 13.08 -12.46 3.54
N ASN A 46 12.56 -12.67 2.33
CA ASN A 46 11.27 -13.35 2.15
C ASN A 46 11.24 -14.78 2.72
N ASP A 47 12.35 -15.52 2.61
CA ASP A 47 12.47 -16.90 3.11
C ASP A 47 12.47 -16.98 4.64
N THR A 48 12.77 -15.87 5.34
CA THR A 48 12.71 -15.80 6.82
C THR A 48 11.31 -15.46 7.36
N LEU A 49 10.37 -15.08 6.50
CA LEU A 49 9.01 -14.72 6.89
C LEU A 49 8.15 -15.97 7.15
N ASN A 50 7.18 -15.84 8.03
CA ASN A 50 6.27 -16.95 8.35
C ASN A 50 5.17 -17.05 7.28
N TRP A 51 5.28 -18.10 6.45
CA TRP A 51 4.33 -18.44 5.39
C TRP A 51 3.36 -19.57 5.76
N LYS A 52 3.32 -20.00 7.03
CA LYS A 52 2.59 -21.21 7.44
C LYS A 52 1.11 -21.21 7.02
N GLY A 53 0.72 -22.17 6.20
CA GLY A 53 -0.62 -22.33 5.64
C GLY A 53 -0.98 -21.23 4.62
N LEU A 54 0.00 -20.71 3.90
CA LEU A 54 -0.08 -19.79 2.77
C LEU A 54 0.87 -20.22 1.63
N GLU A 55 1.43 -21.42 1.70
CA GLU A 55 2.44 -21.93 0.77
C GLU A 55 1.86 -22.06 -0.65
N ASP A 56 0.66 -22.63 -0.77
CA ASP A 56 -0.01 -22.85 -2.06
C ASP A 56 -0.44 -21.55 -2.77
N ASN A 57 -0.57 -20.44 -2.03
CA ASN A 57 -0.96 -19.13 -2.57
C ASN A 57 0.08 -18.03 -2.31
N GLN A 58 1.32 -18.42 -2.02
CA GLN A 58 2.37 -17.52 -1.57
C GLN A 58 2.62 -16.38 -2.56
N GLU A 59 2.58 -16.63 -3.87
CA GLU A 59 2.84 -15.62 -4.88
C GLU A 59 1.77 -14.50 -4.88
N ASP A 60 0.49 -14.86 -4.82
CA ASP A 60 -0.62 -13.90 -4.77
C ASP A 60 -0.59 -13.10 -3.46
N VAL A 61 -0.33 -13.77 -2.34
CA VAL A 61 -0.18 -13.11 -1.05
C VAL A 61 1.01 -12.15 -1.08
N LEU A 62 2.15 -12.56 -1.64
CA LEU A 62 3.34 -11.72 -1.75
C LEU A 62 3.08 -10.47 -2.59
N LYS A 63 2.33 -10.57 -3.69
CA LYS A 63 1.90 -9.39 -4.49
C LYS A 63 1.11 -8.39 -3.62
N LYS A 64 0.16 -8.89 -2.83
CA LYS A 64 -0.64 -8.07 -1.90
C LYS A 64 0.20 -7.49 -0.76
N VAL A 65 1.14 -8.25 -0.20
CA VAL A 65 2.07 -7.79 0.85
C VAL A 65 2.96 -6.67 0.32
N LYS A 66 3.53 -6.82 -0.88
CA LYS A 66 4.33 -5.76 -1.52
C LYS A 66 3.51 -4.50 -1.77
N GLY A 67 2.24 -4.64 -2.17
CA GLY A 67 1.30 -3.51 -2.29
C GLY A 67 1.04 -2.84 -0.94
N TYR A 68 0.73 -3.63 0.09
CA TYR A 68 0.53 -3.16 1.45
C TYR A 68 1.74 -2.38 1.95
N GLN A 69 2.95 -2.92 1.77
CA GLN A 69 4.18 -2.28 2.18
C GLN A 69 4.41 -0.92 1.52
N ARG A 70 4.22 -0.82 0.19
CA ARG A 70 4.35 0.47 -0.52
C ARG A 70 3.40 1.52 0.02
N MET A 71 2.19 1.10 0.41
CA MET A 71 1.20 1.99 1.00
C MET A 71 1.51 2.35 2.44
N VAL A 72 2.06 1.42 3.24
CA VAL A 72 2.59 1.70 4.59
C VAL A 72 3.67 2.79 4.53
N ARG A 73 4.62 2.68 3.58
CA ARG A 73 5.66 3.69 3.36
C ARG A 73 5.11 5.08 2.99
N LEU A 74 3.92 5.13 2.43
CA LEU A 74 3.25 6.37 2.05
C LEU A 74 2.40 6.95 3.18
N LEU A 75 1.61 6.12 3.86
CA LEU A 75 0.56 6.52 4.81
C LEU A 75 0.94 6.34 6.29
N GLY A 76 2.05 5.68 6.59
CA GLY A 76 2.39 5.25 7.95
C GLY A 76 1.74 3.91 8.31
N GLU A 77 2.22 3.30 9.41
CA GLU A 77 1.72 2.00 9.89
C GLU A 77 0.35 2.09 10.56
N ASP A 78 -0.03 3.28 11.05
CA ASP A 78 -1.25 3.51 11.82
C ASP A 78 -2.54 3.46 10.98
N ASN A 79 -2.41 3.29 9.66
CA ASN A 79 -3.52 3.38 8.71
C ASN A 79 -3.88 2.05 8.00
N PRO A 80 -3.90 0.87 8.67
CA PRO A 80 -4.05 -0.42 7.99
C PRO A 80 -5.42 -0.61 7.32
N LYS A 81 -6.47 0.04 7.84
CA LYS A 81 -7.82 -0.01 7.25
C LYS A 81 -7.89 0.77 5.93
N ILE A 82 -7.34 1.98 5.92
CA ILE A 82 -7.24 2.84 4.73
C ILE A 82 -6.39 2.14 3.66
N ILE A 83 -5.23 1.60 4.07
CA ILE A 83 -4.34 0.88 3.15
C ILE A 83 -5.09 -0.28 2.48
N LYS A 84 -5.76 -1.14 3.25
CA LYS A 84 -6.52 -2.26 2.68
C LYS A 84 -7.66 -1.80 1.78
N ALA A 85 -8.35 -0.71 2.11
CA ALA A 85 -9.39 -0.13 1.26
C ALA A 85 -8.82 0.40 -0.07
N LEU A 86 -7.63 1.01 -0.07
CA LEU A 86 -6.95 1.44 -1.30
C LEU A 86 -6.53 0.23 -2.14
N LEU A 87 -5.93 -0.79 -1.52
CA LEU A 87 -5.57 -2.02 -2.22
C LEU A 87 -6.81 -2.69 -2.87
N LYS A 88 -7.95 -2.70 -2.19
CA LYS A 88 -9.22 -3.21 -2.72
C LYS A 88 -9.71 -2.44 -3.95
N ASN A 89 -9.35 -1.16 -4.07
CA ASN A 89 -9.65 -0.31 -5.21
C ASN A 89 -8.55 -0.33 -6.29
N ASN A 90 -7.67 -1.33 -6.26
CA ASN A 90 -6.52 -1.51 -7.14
C ASN A 90 -5.48 -0.37 -7.08
N ILE A 91 -5.38 0.30 -5.93
CA ILE A 91 -4.40 1.36 -5.66
C ILE A 91 -3.33 0.80 -4.72
N HIS A 92 -2.14 0.54 -5.24
CA HIS A 92 -1.07 -0.19 -4.56
C HIS A 92 0.25 0.57 -4.43
N SER A 93 0.32 1.83 -4.87
CA SER A 93 1.56 2.62 -4.84
C SER A 93 1.33 4.12 -5.01
N ALA A 94 2.31 4.91 -4.57
CA ALA A 94 2.40 6.35 -4.85
C ALA A 94 2.40 6.66 -6.36
N VAL A 95 3.04 5.82 -7.18
CA VAL A 95 3.09 6.02 -8.64
C VAL A 95 1.69 5.96 -9.25
N GLN A 96 0.86 5.01 -8.83
CA GLN A 96 -0.52 4.90 -9.30
C GLN A 96 -1.39 6.07 -8.82
N ILE A 97 -1.23 6.52 -7.58
CA ILE A 97 -1.93 7.71 -7.07
C ILE A 97 -1.56 8.93 -7.90
N ALA A 98 -0.26 9.15 -8.12
CA ALA A 98 0.23 10.30 -8.89
C ALA A 98 -0.15 10.24 -10.38
N ALA A 99 -0.42 9.05 -10.93
CA ALA A 99 -0.89 8.88 -12.30
C ALA A 99 -2.34 9.35 -12.49
N MET A 100 -3.12 9.45 -11.41
CA MET A 100 -4.46 10.03 -11.44
C MET A 100 -4.40 11.56 -11.32
N THR A 101 -5.38 12.26 -11.90
CA THR A 101 -5.59 13.68 -11.57
C THR A 101 -5.96 13.82 -10.09
N GLN A 102 -5.61 14.94 -9.45
CA GLN A 102 -5.95 15.15 -8.04
C GLN A 102 -7.47 15.01 -7.81
N LYS A 103 -8.28 15.65 -8.67
CA LYS A 103 -9.75 15.54 -8.65
C LYS A 103 -10.22 14.08 -8.76
N GLY A 104 -9.68 13.32 -9.72
CA GLY A 104 -10.06 11.91 -9.89
C GLY A 104 -9.64 11.03 -8.71
N PHE A 105 -8.53 11.35 -8.04
CA PHE A 105 -8.12 10.65 -6.83
C PHE A 105 -9.01 10.97 -5.63
N ILE A 106 -9.42 12.24 -5.47
CA ILE A 106 -10.40 12.67 -4.46
C ILE A 106 -11.70 11.91 -4.66
N GLU A 107 -12.32 12.00 -5.84
CA GLU A 107 -13.60 11.34 -6.14
C GLU A 107 -13.57 9.83 -5.86
N LYS A 108 -12.47 9.16 -6.19
CA LYS A 108 -12.29 7.72 -5.95
C LYS A 108 -12.05 7.36 -4.49
N SER A 109 -11.54 8.29 -3.68
CA SER A 109 -11.02 8.02 -2.33
C SER A 109 -11.78 8.70 -1.20
N THR A 110 -12.67 9.67 -1.49
CA THR A 110 -13.46 10.42 -0.51
C THR A 110 -14.11 9.51 0.54
N LYS A 111 -14.78 8.42 0.13
CA LYS A 111 -15.39 7.46 1.07
C LYS A 111 -14.38 6.68 1.92
N ILE A 112 -13.17 6.42 1.39
CA ILE A 112 -12.11 5.69 2.09
C ILE A 112 -11.55 6.54 3.24
N PHE A 113 -11.40 7.84 3.00
CA PHE A 113 -10.87 8.81 3.96
C PHE A 113 -11.97 9.57 4.73
N LYS A 114 -13.21 9.05 4.75
CA LYS A 114 -14.33 9.65 5.49
C LYS A 114 -14.59 11.13 5.14
N ASN A 115 -14.42 11.48 3.87
CA ASN A 115 -14.57 12.84 3.33
C ASN A 115 -13.53 13.85 3.84
N ASP A 116 -12.36 13.38 4.27
CA ASP A 116 -11.21 14.23 4.57
C ASP A 116 -10.46 14.57 3.28
N ASP A 117 -11.01 15.52 2.52
CA ASP A 117 -10.46 15.93 1.23
C ASP A 117 -9.09 16.61 1.37
N GLU A 118 -8.84 17.34 2.46
CA GLU A 118 -7.53 17.95 2.75
C GLU A 118 -6.44 16.89 2.87
N TYR A 119 -6.69 15.83 3.64
CA TYR A 119 -5.76 14.71 3.76
C TYR A 119 -5.55 14.00 2.41
N ILE A 120 -6.61 13.81 1.62
CA ILE A 120 -6.50 13.20 0.29
C ILE A 120 -5.64 14.06 -0.66
N ILE A 121 -5.80 15.39 -0.61
CA ILE A 121 -5.00 16.34 -1.40
C ILE A 121 -3.53 16.24 -1.00
N GLU A 122 -3.22 16.28 0.30
CA GLU A 122 -1.84 16.17 0.79
C GLU A 122 -1.21 14.82 0.43
N LEU A 123 -1.99 13.73 0.50
CA LEU A 123 -1.55 12.41 0.06
C LEU A 123 -1.23 12.38 -1.44
N HIS A 124 -2.04 13.03 -2.28
CA HIS A 124 -1.80 13.12 -3.73
C HIS A 124 -0.52 13.91 -4.04
N LYS A 125 -0.32 15.05 -3.37
CA LYS A 125 0.92 15.83 -3.47
C LYS A 125 2.14 15.01 -3.06
N LYS A 126 2.07 14.32 -1.91
CA LYS A 126 3.14 13.44 -1.41
C LYS A 126 3.45 12.33 -2.41
N ALA A 127 2.43 11.69 -2.96
CA ALA A 127 2.58 10.64 -3.97
C ALA A 127 3.25 11.18 -5.25
N THR A 128 2.86 12.38 -5.69
CA THR A 128 3.45 13.06 -6.84
C THR A 128 4.93 13.37 -6.61
N ALA A 129 5.29 13.90 -5.45
CA ALA A 129 6.68 14.17 -5.08
C ALA A 129 7.54 12.89 -5.05
N ILE A 130 6.99 11.78 -4.53
CA ILE A 130 7.67 10.47 -4.55
C ILE A 130 7.89 9.99 -5.99
N ARG A 131 6.87 10.08 -6.87
CA ARG A 131 7.01 9.71 -8.27
C ARG A 131 8.11 10.53 -8.97
N SER A 132 8.15 11.84 -8.75
CA SER A 132 9.18 12.71 -9.32
C SER A 132 10.59 12.31 -8.86
N LYS A 133 10.77 12.04 -7.57
CA LYS A 133 12.06 11.56 -7.03
C LYS A 133 12.48 10.22 -7.63
N LEU A 134 11.54 9.29 -7.82
CA LEU A 134 11.82 7.99 -8.45
C LEU A 134 12.24 8.16 -9.92
N LEU A 135 11.57 9.05 -10.66
CA LEU A 135 11.91 9.34 -12.04
C LEU A 135 13.31 9.94 -12.17
N LEU A 136 13.66 10.90 -11.32
CA LEU A 136 15.01 11.49 -11.31
C LEU A 136 16.08 10.42 -11.06
N ARG A 137 15.90 9.57 -10.04
CA ARG A 137 16.83 8.47 -9.76
C ARG A 137 16.96 7.49 -10.93
N TYR A 138 15.86 7.22 -11.63
CA TYR A 138 15.88 6.35 -12.81
C TYR A 138 16.66 6.99 -13.98
N VAL A 139 16.46 8.28 -14.23
CA VAL A 139 17.21 9.04 -15.24
C VAL A 139 18.71 9.06 -14.89
N GLU A 140 19.06 9.41 -13.66
CA GLU A 140 20.45 9.41 -13.17
C GLU A 140 21.09 8.02 -13.31
N TYR A 141 20.37 6.96 -12.91
CA TYR A 141 20.85 5.58 -13.05
C TYR A 141 21.10 5.19 -14.50
N THR A 142 20.25 5.65 -15.42
CA THR A 142 20.36 5.33 -16.85
C THR A 142 21.54 6.09 -17.48
N GLN A 143 21.63 7.40 -17.23
CA GLN A 143 22.70 8.26 -17.74
C GLN A 143 24.08 7.83 -17.25
N ASN A 144 24.22 7.47 -15.97
CA ASN A 144 25.49 6.99 -15.39
C ASN A 144 25.94 5.61 -15.91
N ARG A 145 25.11 4.94 -16.72
CA ARG A 145 25.44 3.68 -17.40
C ARG A 145 25.65 3.88 -18.90
N GLU A 146 25.51 5.11 -19.40
CA GLU A 146 25.86 5.43 -20.78
C GLU A 146 27.39 5.47 -20.95
N PRO A 147 27.92 4.90 -22.04
CA PRO A 147 29.37 4.74 -22.23
C PRO A 147 30.16 6.04 -22.22
N HIS A 148 29.52 7.18 -22.52
CA HIS A 148 30.13 8.51 -22.53
C HIS A 148 30.42 9.07 -21.13
N THR A 149 29.78 8.56 -20.07
CA THR A 149 30.03 8.99 -18.68
C THR A 149 31.14 8.19 -17.99
N THR A 150 31.41 6.97 -18.46
CA THR A 150 32.44 6.08 -17.90
C THR A 150 33.87 6.46 -18.33
N GLN A 151 34.04 7.17 -19.45
CA GLN A 151 35.37 7.53 -19.98
C GLN A 151 36.09 8.65 -19.21
N VAL A 152 35.38 9.42 -18.37
CA VAL A 152 35.96 10.58 -17.66
C VAL A 152 36.69 10.19 -16.37
N LYS A 153 36.65 8.91 -15.95
CA LYS A 153 37.31 8.42 -14.71
C LYS A 153 38.61 7.63 -14.93
N THR A 154 39.18 7.69 -16.12
CA THR A 154 40.50 7.11 -16.42
C THR A 154 41.41 8.17 -17.02
N LEU A 155 41.97 9.01 -16.15
CA LEU A 155 43.21 9.76 -16.36
C LEU A 155 43.99 9.74 -15.04
#